data_AF-A0A6J1S7P2-F1
#
_entry.id   AF-A0A6J1S7P2-F1
#
_cell.length_a   1.000
_cell.length_b   1.000
_cell.length_c   1.000
_cell.angle_alpha   90.00
_cell.angle_beta   90.00
_cell.angle_gamma   90.00
#
_symmetry.space_group_name_H-M   'P 1'
#
loop_
_entity.id
_entity.type
_entity.pdbx_description
1 polymer ?
#
loop_
_entity_poly.entity_id
_entity_poly.type
_entity_poly.pdbx_seq_one_letter_code
_entity_poly.pdbx_strand_id
1 'polypeptide(L)'
;MKLSPLMNAAKWGELAKFRNIATFRLSPYELKPFAGFISHGVPNTIRRIRGQFFRVAPPFIAGYLVYDWANAENERLSRKNPKDFENDV
;
A
#
# COMPACT_ATOMS: atom_id res chain seq x y z
N MET A 1 -35.86 7.57 -6.69
CA MET A 1 -35.67 6.11 -6.78
C MET A 1 -35.20 5.63 -5.41
N LYS A 2 -35.92 4.69 -4.79
CA LYS A 2 -35.83 4.40 -3.35
C LYS A 2 -34.47 3.79 -2.95
N LEU A 3 -33.78 4.50 -2.06
CA LEU A 3 -33.06 4.09 -0.85
C LEU A 3 -32.21 2.80 -0.86
N SER A 4 -30.89 3.01 -0.72
CA SER A 4 -29.87 2.23 0.00
C SER A 4 -30.19 0.79 0.44
N PRO A 5 -29.47 -0.23 -0.06
CA PRO A 5 -29.33 -1.53 0.59
C PRO A 5 -27.98 -1.57 1.32
N LEU A 6 -27.78 -0.69 2.31
CA LEU A 6 -26.83 -1.00 3.37
C LEU A 6 -27.59 -1.87 4.37
N MET A 7 -27.09 -3.08 4.62
CA MET A 7 -27.48 -3.97 5.73
C MET A 7 -28.56 -5.06 5.49
N ASN A 8 -28.54 -5.75 4.36
CA ASN A 8 -29.12 -7.10 4.31
C ASN A 8 -28.05 -8.08 3.82
N ALA A 9 -27.79 -9.14 4.59
CA ALA A 9 -26.89 -10.23 4.21
C ALA A 9 -27.48 -10.96 2.99
N ALA A 10 -27.28 -10.39 1.81
CA ALA A 10 -27.81 -10.92 0.56
C ALA A 10 -27.24 -12.32 0.34
N LYS A 11 -28.15 -13.28 0.15
CA LYS A 11 -27.80 -14.69 -0.06
C LYS A 11 -27.49 -14.94 -1.53
N TRP A 12 -26.78 -16.03 -1.80
CA TRP A 12 -26.63 -16.53 -3.17
C TRP A 12 -27.99 -16.66 -3.85
N GLY A 13 -28.15 -16.02 -5.01
CA GLY A 13 -29.41 -15.94 -5.74
C GLY A 13 -30.11 -14.57 -5.68
N GLU A 14 -29.85 -13.75 -4.66
CA GLU A 14 -30.47 -12.42 -4.49
C GLU A 14 -29.54 -11.24 -4.83
N LEU A 15 -28.31 -11.54 -5.26
CA LEU A 15 -27.23 -10.55 -5.42
C LEU A 15 -27.48 -9.58 -6.58
N ALA A 16 -27.83 -10.11 -7.74
CA ALA A 16 -27.99 -9.32 -8.96
C ALA A 16 -28.75 -10.12 -10.03
N LYS A 17 -29.38 -9.40 -10.97
CA LYS A 17 -30.03 -9.98 -12.14
C LYS A 17 -29.09 -9.93 -13.34
N PHE A 18 -28.42 -11.05 -13.63
CA PHE A 18 -27.61 -11.21 -14.84
C PHE A 18 -28.46 -11.81 -15.97
N ARG A 19 -28.23 -11.37 -17.22
CA ARG A 19 -28.85 -11.93 -18.42
C ARG A 19 -27.78 -12.11 -19.49
N ASN A 20 -27.83 -13.22 -20.23
CA ASN A 20 -27.01 -13.48 -21.43
C ASN A 20 -25.47 -13.46 -21.20
N ILE A 21 -24.97 -14.02 -20.10
CA ILE A 21 -23.53 -14.16 -19.85
C ILE A 21 -23.16 -15.65 -19.84
N ALA A 22 -22.29 -16.07 -20.76
CA ALA A 22 -21.69 -17.40 -20.76
C ALA A 22 -20.27 -17.33 -20.16
N THR A 23 -19.96 -18.21 -19.20
CA THR A 23 -18.63 -18.31 -18.58
C THR A 23 -18.11 -19.73 -18.72
N PHE A 24 -16.91 -19.87 -19.27
CA PHE A 24 -16.24 -21.16 -19.43
C PHE A 24 -15.11 -21.31 -18.40
N ARG A 25 -14.97 -22.50 -17.82
CA ARG A 25 -13.93 -22.81 -16.83
C ARG A 25 -13.41 -24.23 -17.06
N LEU A 26 -12.14 -24.44 -16.74
CA LEU A 26 -11.48 -25.75 -16.76
C LEU A 26 -11.36 -26.31 -15.34
N SER A 27 -11.31 -27.63 -15.20
CA SER A 27 -11.05 -28.29 -13.91
C SER A 27 -9.69 -27.86 -13.36
N PRO A 28 -9.55 -27.57 -12.05
CA PRO A 28 -8.26 -27.22 -11.45
C PRO A 28 -7.17 -28.27 -11.65
N TYR A 29 -7.54 -29.55 -11.78
CA TYR A 29 -6.62 -30.66 -12.01
C TYR A 29 -6.01 -30.67 -13.41
N GLU A 30 -6.58 -29.92 -14.35
CA GLU A 30 -6.10 -29.79 -15.73
C GLU A 30 -5.31 -28.48 -15.94
N LEU A 31 -5.36 -27.56 -14.96
CA LEU A 31 -4.64 -26.29 -15.02
C LEU A 31 -3.22 -26.43 -14.49
N LYS A 32 -2.32 -25.59 -15.03
CA LYS A 32 -0.96 -25.41 -14.49
C LYS A 32 -0.99 -24.26 -13.47
N PRO A 33 -0.74 -24.50 -12.17
CA PRO A 33 -0.90 -23.47 -11.13
C PRO A 33 0.00 -22.24 -11.31
N PHE A 34 1.20 -22.42 -11.88
CA PHE A 34 2.19 -21.36 -12.08
C PHE A 34 2.40 -20.99 -13.55
N ALA A 35 1.41 -21.24 -14.40
CA ALA A 35 1.48 -20.85 -15.81
C ALA A 35 1.78 -19.35 -15.94
N GLY A 36 2.88 -19.01 -16.63
CA GLY A 36 3.24 -17.62 -16.89
C GLY A 36 3.67 -16.81 -15.66
N PHE A 37 4.02 -17.46 -14.55
CA PHE A 37 4.39 -16.76 -13.31
C PHE A 37 5.55 -15.79 -13.51
N ILE A 38 6.60 -16.21 -14.22
CA ILE A 38 7.75 -15.35 -14.50
C ILE A 38 7.46 -14.44 -15.70
N SER A 39 7.03 -15.01 -16.83
CA SER A 39 6.86 -14.26 -18.09
C SER A 39 5.79 -13.17 -18.03
N HIS A 40 4.69 -13.39 -17.30
CA HIS A 40 3.60 -12.42 -17.16
C HIS A 40 3.51 -11.85 -15.76
N GLY A 41 3.79 -12.64 -14.71
CA GLY A 41 3.69 -12.18 -13.33
C GLY A 41 4.71 -11.10 -13.00
N VAL A 42 5.99 -11.29 -13.33
CA VAL A 42 7.04 -10.29 -13.01
C VAL A 42 6.81 -8.95 -13.72
N PRO A 43 6.58 -8.88 -15.06
CA PRO A 43 6.29 -7.61 -15.71
C PRO A 43 5.03 -6.93 -15.17
N ASN A 44 3.99 -7.70 -14.85
CA ASN A 44 2.75 -7.15 -14.30
C ASN A 44 2.95 -6.60 -12.88
N THR A 45 3.77 -7.25 -12.05
CA THR A 45 4.14 -6.77 -10.72
C THR A 45 4.90 -5.45 -10.80
N ILE A 46 5.91 -5.36 -11.69
CA ILE A 46 6.65 -4.10 -11.91
C ILE A 46 5.71 -2.99 -12.37
N ARG A 47 4.81 -3.27 -13.32
CA ARG A 47 3.79 -2.32 -13.77
C ARG A 47 2.89 -1.83 -12.62
N ARG A 48 2.48 -2.73 -11.72
CA ARG A 48 1.67 -2.39 -10.54
C ARG A 48 2.44 -1.52 -9.55
N ILE A 49 3.70 -1.85 -9.25
CA ILE A 49 4.56 -1.08 -8.35
C ILE A 49 4.75 0.33 -8.90
N ARG A 50 5.11 0.47 -10.17
CA ARG A 50 5.29 1.77 -10.83
C ARG A 50 4.03 2.63 -10.78
N GLY A 51 2.85 2.03 -10.93
CA GLY A 51 1.58 2.75 -10.87
C GLY A 51 1.19 3.24 -9.47
N GLN A 52 1.77 2.69 -8.39
CA GLN A 52 1.50 3.13 -7.02
C GLN A 52 2.66 3.89 -6.39
N PHE A 53 3.85 3.85 -6.99
CA PHE A 53 5.07 4.44 -6.42
C PHE A 53 4.87 5.88 -5.98
N PHE A 54 4.32 6.75 -6.84
CA PHE A 54 4.11 8.16 -6.51
C PHE A 54 3.00 8.44 -5.50
N ARG A 55 2.14 7.46 -5.20
CA ARG A 55 1.13 7.59 -4.15
C ARG A 55 1.69 7.19 -2.78
N VAL A 56 2.58 6.19 -2.78
CA VAL A 56 3.07 5.57 -1.55
C VAL A 56 4.43 6.14 -1.14
N ALA A 57 5.38 6.30 -2.06
CA ALA A 57 6.74 6.69 -1.74
C ALA A 57 6.88 8.11 -1.15
N PRO A 58 6.20 9.17 -1.66
CA PRO A 58 6.41 10.52 -1.14
C PRO A 58 6.15 10.70 0.36
N PRO A 59 5.03 10.23 0.97
CA PRO A 59 4.83 10.38 2.40
C PRO A 59 5.85 9.58 3.23
N PHE A 60 6.29 8.41 2.76
CA PHE A 60 7.32 7.64 3.46
C PHE A 60 8.69 8.33 3.41
N ILE A 61 9.07 8.88 2.26
CA ILE A 61 10.31 9.64 2.11
C ILE A 61 10.27 10.88 3.01
N ALA A 62 9.17 11.64 2.97
CA ALA A 62 9.00 12.81 3.82
C ALA A 62 9.07 12.45 5.32
N GLY A 63 8.40 11.38 5.73
CA GLY A 63 8.46 10.90 7.12
C GLY A 63 9.87 10.49 7.55
N TYR A 64 10.61 9.82 6.67
CA TYR A 64 12.00 9.44 6.94
C TYR A 64 12.92 10.67 7.09
N LEU A 65 12.77 11.67 6.22
CA LEU A 65 13.54 12.92 6.31
C LEU A 65 13.27 13.68 7.61
N VAL A 66 12.02 13.74 8.04
CA VAL A 66 11.65 14.37 9.33
C VAL A 66 12.24 13.59 10.50
N TYR A 67 12.20 12.26 10.45
CA TYR A 67 12.78 11.40 11.48
C TYR A 67 14.30 11.62 11.63
N ASP A 68 15.02 11.64 10.51
CA ASP A 68 16.47 11.83 10.50
C ASP A 68 16.85 13.22 11.05
N TRP A 69 16.16 14.26 10.59
CA TRP A 69 16.34 15.62 11.10
C TRP A 69 16.06 15.72 12.61
N ALA A 70 14.96 15.14 13.09
CA ALA A 70 14.57 15.22 14.49
C ALA A 70 15.61 14.53 15.40
N ASN A 71 16.16 13.40 14.98
CA ASN A 71 17.21 12.71 15.74
C ASN A 71 18.50 13.51 15.79
N ALA A 72 18.94 14.04 14.64
CA ALA A 72 20.16 14.84 14.56
C ALA A 72 20.05 16.12 15.40
N GLU A 73 18.91 16.79 15.37
CA GLU A 73 18.67 18.00 16.16
C GLU A 73 18.58 17.69 17.66
N ASN A 74 17.93 16.59 18.05
CA ASN A 74 17.88 16.14 19.44
C ASN A 74 19.29 15.84 19.99
N GLU A 75 20.13 15.18 19.20
CA GLU A 75 21.52 14.93 19.59
C GLU A 75 22.33 16.24 19.71
N ARG A 76 22.13 17.18 18.78
CA ARG A 76 22.78 18.51 18.81
C ARG A 76 22.41 19.29 20.07
N LEU A 77 21.12 19.31 20.43
CA LEU A 77 20.61 20.02 21.60
C LEU A 77 20.97 19.34 22.93
N SER A 78 21.14 18.02 22.93
CA SER A 78 21.55 17.27 24.12
C SER A 78 23.03 17.48 24.48
N ARG A 79 23.86 18.00 23.55
CA ARG A 79 25.26 18.33 23.81
C ARG A 79 25.35 19.63 24.60
N LYS A 80 26.22 19.65 25.61
CA LYS A 80 26.53 20.86 26.38
C LYS A 80 27.13 21.92 25.47
N ASN A 81 26.68 23.17 25.60
CA ASN A 81 27.26 24.30 24.89
C ASN A 81 28.44 24.88 25.68
N PRO A 82 29.68 24.88 25.15
CA PRO A 82 30.85 25.42 25.86
C PRO A 82 30.71 26.90 26.27
N LYS A 83 29.94 27.69 25.51
CA LYS A 83 29.75 29.12 25.76
C LYS A 83 28.99 29.41 27.06
N ASP A 84 28.24 28.44 27.56
CA ASP A 84 27.45 28.61 28.78
C ASP A 84 28.33 28.58 30.05
N PHE A 85 29.60 28.15 29.93
CA PHE A 85 30.55 28.04 31.04
C PHE A 85 31.66 29.10 31.01
N GLU A 86 31.61 30.06 30.09
CA GLU A 86 32.67 31.07 29.92
C GLU A 86 32.73 32.11 31.06
N ASN A 87 31.62 32.33 31.77
CA ASN A 87 31.51 33.33 32.85
C ASN A 87 31.14 32.71 34.21
N ASP A 88 31.33 31.41 34.38
CA ASP A 88 31.09 30.73 35.66
C ASP A 88 32.37 30.90 36.53
N VAL A 89 32.30 31.78 37.52
CA VAL A 89 33.38 32.15 38.47
C VAL A 89 33.09 31.57 39.84
#